data_AF-W9QEF4-F1
#
_entry.id   AF-W9QEF4-F1
#
_cell.length_a   1.000
_cell.length_b   1.000
_cell.length_c   1.000
_cell.angle_alpha   90.00
_cell.angle_beta   90.00
_cell.angle_gamma   90.00
#
_symmetry.space_group_name_H-M   'P 1'
#
loop_
_entity.id
_entity.type
_entity.pdbx_description
1 polymer ?
#
loop_
_entity_poly.entity_id
_entity_poly.type
_entity_poly.pdbx_seq_one_letter_code
_entity_poly.pdbx_strand_id
1 'polypeptide(L)'
;MASPAIPLQRSPLPPSSSPTSSSSPLQRLSTFKSASAATTTTTTAASISPLDSFASHPIFSAFLSPDFSSSSFSSAALSSGAPASTAEKLHNAIRLLESQLRSEVLSRHGELLSQLSSLQHADHALATVRSAVSSLQSSLRRVRSELSDPLKSIQTQTVQLSNLHRTTELLQHSIRALRLSKKLRDLISSSAGDPHKLDLAKAAQLHCEILTLNDEDDLGRSRRN
;
A
#
# COMPACT_ATOMS: atom_id res chain seq x y z
N MET A 1 -56.20 -30.33 42.38
CA MET A 1 -55.90 -30.48 40.94
C MET A 1 -54.48 -30.04 40.73
N ALA A 2 -53.57 -31.00 40.82
CA ALA A 2 -52.13 -30.83 40.72
C ALA A 2 -51.72 -30.98 39.26
N SER A 3 -51.00 -29.99 38.73
CA SER A 3 -50.29 -30.10 37.46
C SER A 3 -48.79 -29.91 37.74
N PRO A 4 -47.94 -30.89 37.41
CA PRO A 4 -46.53 -30.90 37.77
C PRO A 4 -45.65 -30.20 36.73
N ALA A 5 -44.47 -29.83 37.23
CA ALA A 5 -43.34 -29.27 36.49
C ALA A 5 -42.79 -30.24 35.45
N ILE A 6 -42.47 -29.72 34.26
CA ILE A 6 -41.74 -30.41 33.20
C ILE A 6 -40.28 -29.94 33.25
N PRO A 7 -39.29 -30.84 33.34
CA PRO A 7 -37.88 -30.48 33.42
C PRO A 7 -37.28 -30.10 32.07
N LEU A 8 -36.33 -29.17 32.13
CA LEU A 8 -35.45 -28.68 31.06
C LEU A 8 -34.69 -29.84 30.39
N GLN A 9 -35.01 -30.13 29.13
CA GLN A 9 -34.20 -30.99 28.26
C GLN A 9 -33.18 -30.12 27.52
N ARG A 10 -31.93 -30.14 28.00
CA ARG A 10 -30.74 -29.63 27.30
C ARG A 10 -30.51 -30.46 26.03
N SER A 11 -30.65 -29.85 24.87
CA SER A 11 -30.00 -30.32 23.64
C SER A 11 -28.61 -29.70 23.51
N PRO A 12 -27.57 -30.48 23.18
CA PRO A 12 -26.22 -29.96 22.97
C PRO A 12 -26.09 -29.29 21.59
N LEU A 13 -25.55 -28.07 21.56
CA LEU A 13 -25.14 -27.38 20.35
C LEU A 13 -23.99 -28.15 19.67
N PRO A 14 -23.92 -28.17 18.32
CA PRO A 14 -22.76 -28.68 17.61
C PRO A 14 -21.53 -27.76 17.87
N PRO A 15 -20.31 -28.31 17.94
CA PRO A 15 -19.11 -27.50 18.14
C PRO A 15 -18.91 -26.57 16.93
N SER A 16 -18.84 -25.27 17.21
CA SER A 16 -18.38 -24.25 16.28
C SER A 16 -16.95 -24.59 15.87
N SER A 17 -16.77 -25.11 14.66
CA SER A 17 -15.47 -25.21 14.01
C SER A 17 -14.98 -23.80 13.69
N SER A 18 -14.19 -23.23 14.58
CA SER A 18 -13.35 -22.07 14.33
C SER A 18 -12.05 -22.51 13.65
N PRO A 19 -11.79 -22.16 12.39
CA PRO A 19 -10.43 -22.00 11.92
C PRO A 19 -10.04 -20.52 12.10
N THR A 20 -9.65 -20.12 13.31
CA THR A 20 -8.85 -18.90 13.47
C THR A 20 -7.41 -19.22 13.08
N SER A 21 -7.20 -19.46 11.79
CA SER A 21 -5.89 -19.39 11.18
C SER A 21 -5.70 -17.94 10.75
N SER A 22 -5.15 -17.13 11.64
CA SER A 22 -4.59 -15.83 11.33
C SER A 22 -3.40 -16.01 10.39
N SER A 23 -3.65 -16.28 9.11
CA SER A 23 -2.62 -16.25 8.07
C SER A 23 -2.77 -14.93 7.32
N SER A 24 -2.07 -13.92 7.83
CA SER A 24 -1.83 -12.65 7.17
C SER A 24 -1.36 -12.90 5.72
N PRO A 25 -1.97 -12.29 4.69
CA PRO A 25 -1.55 -12.47 3.29
C PRO A 25 -0.16 -11.90 3.00
N LEU A 26 0.41 -11.16 3.95
CA LEU A 26 1.75 -10.57 3.87
C LEU A 26 2.90 -11.54 4.16
N GLN A 27 2.64 -12.72 4.75
CA GLN A 27 3.74 -13.66 5.04
C GLN A 27 4.17 -14.53 3.86
N ARG A 28 3.43 -14.53 2.74
CA ARG A 28 3.87 -15.25 1.52
C ARG A 28 4.91 -14.50 0.69
N LEU A 29 5.28 -13.26 1.04
CA LEU A 29 6.35 -12.53 0.36
C LEU A 29 7.75 -12.75 0.98
N SER A 30 7.89 -13.57 2.02
CA SER A 30 9.20 -13.83 2.66
C SER A 30 10.02 -14.98 2.06
N THR A 31 9.61 -15.56 0.92
CA THR A 31 10.43 -16.57 0.21
C THR A 31 11.26 -16.00 -0.94
N PHE A 32 11.40 -14.68 -1.05
CA PHE A 32 12.52 -14.10 -1.79
C PHE A 32 13.78 -14.12 -0.91
N LYS A 33 14.20 -15.33 -0.52
CA LYS A 33 15.60 -15.55 -0.16
C LYS A 33 16.37 -15.19 -1.43
N SER A 34 17.11 -14.08 -1.37
CA SER A 34 18.10 -13.67 -2.38
C SER A 34 19.08 -14.83 -2.61
N ALA A 35 18.72 -15.74 -3.49
CA ALA A 35 19.65 -16.62 -4.16
C ALA A 35 20.28 -15.77 -5.26
N SER A 36 21.46 -15.26 -4.93
CA SER A 36 22.50 -14.92 -5.89
C SER A 36 22.15 -13.85 -6.93
N ALA A 37 22.21 -12.58 -6.51
CA ALA A 37 22.89 -11.59 -7.34
C ALA A 37 24.41 -11.74 -7.14
N ALA A 38 24.94 -12.94 -7.39
CA ALA A 38 26.29 -13.00 -7.92
C ALA A 38 26.16 -12.44 -9.33
N THR A 39 26.73 -11.26 -9.53
CA THR A 39 27.18 -10.80 -10.83
C THR A 39 28.17 -11.84 -11.34
N THR A 40 27.66 -12.90 -11.93
CA THR A 40 28.34 -13.72 -12.91
C THR A 40 28.06 -13.02 -14.25
N THR A 41 28.74 -11.94 -14.63
CA THR A 41 30.16 -11.89 -15.04
C THR A 41 30.94 -13.13 -14.66
N THR A 42 30.53 -14.24 -15.24
CA THR A 42 31.42 -15.35 -15.48
C THR A 42 30.91 -15.94 -16.77
N THR A 43 31.72 -15.70 -17.80
CA THR A 43 32.17 -16.78 -18.66
C THR A 43 30.97 -17.36 -19.40
N THR A 44 30.62 -16.82 -20.57
CA THR A 44 31.29 -17.28 -21.81
C THR A 44 31.83 -18.69 -21.58
N ALA A 45 30.95 -19.64 -21.29
CA ALA A 45 31.32 -21.03 -21.19
C ALA A 45 31.92 -21.31 -22.55
N ALA A 46 33.24 -21.46 -22.55
CA ALA A 46 34.05 -21.79 -23.69
C ALA A 46 33.68 -23.22 -24.14
N SER A 47 32.48 -23.39 -24.68
CA SER A 47 32.37 -24.21 -25.87
C SER A 47 33.21 -23.45 -26.88
N ILE A 48 34.43 -23.94 -27.14
CA ILE A 48 35.21 -23.58 -28.31
C ILE A 48 34.20 -23.53 -29.45
N SER A 49 33.83 -22.33 -29.89
CA SER A 49 32.73 -22.19 -30.82
C SER A 49 33.16 -22.97 -32.06
N PRO A 50 32.33 -23.87 -32.61
CA PRO A 50 32.77 -24.76 -33.68
C PRO A 50 33.27 -23.94 -34.89
N LEU A 51 32.74 -22.72 -35.05
CA LEU A 51 33.21 -21.72 -35.99
C LEU A 51 34.68 -21.31 -35.79
N ASP A 52 35.21 -21.36 -34.57
CA ASP A 52 36.62 -21.10 -34.23
C ASP A 52 37.53 -22.27 -34.68
N SER A 53 37.04 -23.51 -34.56
CA SER A 53 37.69 -24.69 -35.15
C SER A 53 37.62 -24.70 -36.69
N PHE A 54 36.57 -24.13 -37.28
CA PHE A 54 36.49 -23.92 -38.73
C PHE A 54 37.36 -22.73 -39.19
N ALA A 55 37.49 -21.69 -38.38
CA ALA A 55 38.34 -20.53 -38.66
C ALA A 55 39.82 -20.85 -38.68
N SER A 56 40.26 -21.82 -37.88
CA SER A 56 41.64 -22.32 -37.86
C SER A 56 41.98 -23.25 -39.04
N HIS A 57 40.99 -23.80 -39.76
CA HIS A 57 41.24 -24.73 -40.85
C HIS A 57 41.42 -23.99 -42.18
N PRO A 58 42.50 -24.23 -42.95
CA PRO A 58 42.81 -23.45 -44.17
C PRO A 58 41.76 -23.57 -45.29
N ILE A 59 41.02 -24.68 -45.35
CA ILE A 59 39.94 -24.91 -46.33
C ILE A 59 38.65 -24.22 -45.89
N PHE A 60 38.37 -24.17 -44.59
CA PHE A 60 37.11 -23.67 -44.04
C PHE A 60 37.16 -22.17 -43.72
N SER A 61 38.34 -21.63 -43.38
CA SER A 61 38.60 -20.21 -43.18
C SER A 61 38.26 -19.37 -44.42
N ALA A 62 38.49 -19.91 -45.62
CA ALA A 62 38.11 -19.27 -46.88
C ALA A 62 36.60 -18.96 -46.96
N PHE A 63 35.74 -19.78 -46.35
CA PHE A 63 34.29 -19.58 -46.31
C PHE A 63 33.84 -18.55 -45.26
N LEU A 64 34.70 -18.21 -44.29
CA LEU A 64 34.41 -17.21 -43.26
C LEU A 64 34.89 -15.80 -43.67
N SER A 65 35.64 -15.70 -44.77
CA SER A 65 36.06 -14.42 -45.35
C SER A 65 34.89 -13.74 -46.08
N PRO A 66 34.70 -12.42 -45.91
CA PRO A 66 33.64 -11.68 -46.59
C PRO A 66 33.77 -11.67 -48.12
N ASP A 67 34.96 -11.94 -48.67
CA ASP A 67 35.26 -11.93 -50.11
C ASP A 67 35.26 -13.33 -50.74
N PHE A 68 34.57 -14.29 -50.13
CA PHE A 68 34.52 -15.67 -50.64
C PHE A 68 33.94 -15.72 -52.07
N SER A 69 34.71 -16.29 -53.00
CA SER A 69 34.27 -16.53 -54.37
C SER A 69 34.33 -18.02 -54.74
N SER A 70 33.18 -18.58 -55.12
CA SER A 70 33.02 -20.00 -55.47
C SER A 70 33.87 -20.41 -56.68
N SER A 71 34.12 -19.49 -57.61
CA SER A 71 34.92 -19.74 -58.82
C SER A 71 36.42 -19.87 -58.49
N SER A 72 36.97 -18.97 -57.67
CA SER A 72 38.38 -19.04 -57.25
C SER A 72 38.65 -20.23 -56.34
N PHE A 73 37.71 -20.55 -55.43
CA PHE A 73 37.81 -21.74 -54.58
C PHE A 73 37.78 -23.04 -55.41
N SER A 74 36.86 -23.15 -56.37
CA SER A 74 36.79 -24.32 -57.27
C SER A 74 38.03 -24.44 -58.15
N SER A 75 38.55 -23.32 -58.64
CA SER A 75 39.79 -23.29 -59.44
C SER A 75 41.01 -23.72 -58.62
N ALA A 76 41.11 -23.29 -57.36
CA ALA A 76 42.14 -23.73 -56.42
C ALA A 76 42.01 -25.22 -56.05
N ALA A 77 40.77 -25.72 -55.89
CA ALA A 77 40.51 -27.13 -55.60
C ALA A 77 40.84 -28.05 -56.79
N LEU A 78 40.63 -27.60 -58.04
CA LEU A 78 41.02 -28.32 -59.25
C LEU A 78 42.54 -28.27 -59.48
N SER A 79 43.17 -27.11 -59.24
CA SER A 79 44.62 -26.92 -59.38
C SER A 79 45.43 -27.69 -58.32
N SER A 80 44.88 -27.87 -57.11
CA SER A 80 45.50 -28.66 -56.03
C SER A 80 45.43 -30.19 -56.23
N GLY A 81 44.79 -30.68 -57.30
CA GLY A 81 44.82 -32.08 -57.71
C GLY A 81 43.99 -33.05 -56.85
N ALA A 82 43.26 -32.57 -55.83
CA ALA A 82 42.45 -33.39 -54.94
C ALA A 82 41.01 -32.84 -54.71
N PRO A 83 40.21 -32.65 -55.79
CA PRO A 83 38.85 -32.12 -55.68
C PRO A 83 37.91 -33.07 -54.91
N ALA A 84 38.08 -34.39 -55.07
CA ALA A 84 37.28 -35.40 -54.37
C ALA A 84 37.50 -35.37 -52.84
N SER A 85 38.76 -35.27 -52.39
CA SER A 85 39.10 -35.17 -50.96
C SER A 85 38.56 -33.88 -50.33
N THR A 86 38.54 -32.78 -51.08
CA THR A 86 37.99 -31.50 -50.62
C THR A 86 36.46 -31.58 -50.51
N ALA A 87 35.79 -32.21 -51.47
CA ALA A 87 34.34 -32.45 -51.42
C ALA A 87 33.93 -33.36 -50.25
N GLU A 88 34.68 -34.43 -49.98
CA GLU A 88 34.45 -35.30 -48.82
C GLU A 88 34.63 -34.55 -47.49
N LYS A 89 35.67 -33.71 -47.37
CA LYS A 89 35.89 -32.86 -46.19
C LYS A 89 34.75 -31.85 -45.98
N LEU A 90 34.24 -31.24 -47.05
CA LEU A 90 33.07 -30.34 -46.96
C LEU A 90 31.81 -31.10 -46.56
N HIS A 91 31.58 -32.28 -47.12
CA HIS A 91 30.43 -33.11 -46.76
C HIS A 91 30.48 -33.52 -45.27
N ASN A 92 31.67 -33.90 -44.78
CA ASN A 92 31.87 -34.20 -43.37
C ASN A 92 31.69 -32.97 -42.47
N ALA A 93 32.16 -31.79 -42.90
CA ALA A 93 31.96 -30.53 -42.18
C ALA A 93 30.48 -30.11 -42.11
N ILE A 94 29.73 -30.27 -43.20
CA ILE A 94 28.27 -30.01 -43.25
C ILE A 94 27.55 -30.95 -42.29
N ARG A 95 27.85 -32.26 -42.32
CA ARG A 95 27.26 -33.22 -41.39
C ARG A 95 27.57 -32.88 -39.93
N LEU A 96 28.79 -32.43 -39.65
CA LEU A 96 29.18 -31.99 -38.31
C LEU A 96 28.41 -30.74 -37.88
N LEU A 97 28.34 -29.71 -38.73
CA LEU A 97 27.57 -28.48 -38.46
C LEU A 97 26.09 -28.78 -38.25
N GLU A 98 25.49 -29.64 -39.07
CA GLU A 98 24.09 -30.03 -38.88
C GLU A 98 23.87 -30.78 -37.57
N SER A 99 24.76 -31.69 -37.19
CA SER A 99 24.67 -32.41 -35.91
C SER A 99 24.78 -31.45 -34.73
N GLN A 100 25.70 -30.49 -34.81
CA GLN A 100 25.94 -29.50 -33.77
C GLN A 100 24.79 -28.49 -33.69
N LEU A 101 24.27 -28.01 -34.83
CA LEU A 101 23.09 -27.16 -34.87
C LEU A 101 21.88 -27.88 -34.25
N ARG A 102 21.66 -29.16 -34.57
CA ARG A 102 20.59 -29.94 -33.91
C ARG A 102 20.81 -30.05 -32.41
N SER A 103 22.02 -30.33 -31.96
CA SER A 103 22.37 -30.38 -30.53
C SER A 103 22.11 -29.05 -29.82
N GLU A 104 22.54 -27.95 -30.43
CA GLU A 104 22.42 -26.61 -29.87
C GLU A 104 20.97 -26.10 -29.88
N VAL A 105 20.21 -26.43 -30.92
CA VAL A 105 18.77 -26.14 -30.97
C VAL A 105 18.03 -26.93 -29.88
N LEU A 106 18.35 -28.21 -29.70
CA LEU A 106 17.72 -29.04 -28.68
C LEU A 106 18.12 -28.60 -27.25
N SER A 107 19.37 -28.20 -27.02
CA SER A 107 19.84 -27.73 -25.71
C SER A 107 19.15 -26.42 -25.31
N ARG A 108 19.08 -25.45 -26.24
CA ARG A 108 18.46 -24.14 -25.99
C ARG A 108 16.94 -24.19 -25.90
N HIS A 109 16.29 -25.19 -26.51
CA HIS A 109 14.83 -25.30 -26.48
C HIS A 109 14.28 -25.46 -25.06
N GLY A 110 14.95 -26.25 -24.22
CA GLY A 110 14.56 -26.43 -22.82
C GLY A 110 14.66 -25.13 -22.02
N GLU A 111 15.73 -24.36 -22.24
CA GLU A 111 15.92 -23.06 -21.59
C GLU A 111 14.85 -22.04 -22.02
N LEU A 112 14.56 -21.92 -23.33
CA LEU A 112 13.52 -21.01 -23.82
C LEU A 112 12.14 -21.39 -23.27
N LEU A 113 11.79 -22.67 -23.22
CA LEU A 113 10.52 -23.12 -22.64
C LEU A 113 10.43 -22.84 -21.14
N SER A 114 11.53 -23.04 -20.41
CA SER A 114 11.62 -22.69 -18.98
C SER A 114 11.46 -21.20 -18.76
N GLN A 115 12.12 -20.36 -19.57
CA GLN A 115 11.97 -18.91 -19.52
C GLN A 115 10.54 -18.46 -19.83
N LEU A 116 9.91 -19.04 -20.85
CA LEU A 116 8.53 -18.74 -21.21
C LEU A 116 7.56 -19.15 -20.10
N SER A 117 7.78 -20.31 -19.46
CA SER A 117 6.98 -20.77 -18.32
C SER A 117 7.14 -19.84 -17.10
N SER A 118 8.36 -19.40 -16.81
CA SER A 118 8.65 -18.43 -15.75
C SER A 118 7.95 -17.09 -16.00
N LEU A 119 7.98 -16.61 -17.25
CA LEU A 119 7.28 -15.40 -17.66
C LEU A 119 5.76 -15.55 -17.51
N GLN A 120 5.20 -16.69 -17.92
CA GLN A 120 3.78 -16.99 -17.72
C GLN A 120 3.41 -16.99 -16.23
N HIS A 121 4.27 -17.55 -15.36
CA HIS A 121 4.04 -17.53 -13.91
C HIS A 121 4.08 -16.11 -13.35
N ALA A 122 5.03 -15.28 -13.81
CA ALA A 122 5.12 -13.87 -13.44
C ALA A 122 3.88 -13.09 -13.87
N ASP A 123 3.34 -13.34 -15.07
CA ASP A 123 2.09 -12.72 -15.55
C ASP A 123 0.89 -13.11 -14.69
N HIS A 124 0.80 -14.38 -14.28
CA HIS A 124 -0.25 -14.84 -13.35
C HIS A 124 -0.11 -14.15 -11.99
N ALA A 125 1.10 -14.07 -11.43
CA ALA A 125 1.36 -13.35 -10.19
C ALA A 125 0.96 -11.87 -10.31
N LEU A 126 1.31 -11.20 -11.42
CA LEU A 126 0.91 -9.83 -11.70
C LEU A 126 -0.62 -9.67 -11.78
N ALA A 127 -1.33 -10.61 -12.43
CA ALA A 127 -2.78 -10.61 -12.47
C ALA A 127 -3.41 -10.72 -11.07
N THR A 128 -2.85 -11.59 -10.20
CA THR A 128 -3.32 -11.70 -8.81
C THR A 128 -3.09 -10.42 -8.00
N VAL A 129 -1.94 -9.77 -8.16
CA VAL A 129 -1.65 -8.49 -7.50
C VAL A 129 -2.60 -7.41 -7.98
N ARG A 130 -2.87 -7.32 -9.29
CA ARG A 130 -3.84 -6.35 -9.84
C ARG A 130 -5.24 -6.57 -9.27
N SER A 131 -5.68 -7.83 -9.16
CA SER A 131 -6.96 -8.18 -8.54
C SER A 131 -6.99 -7.77 -7.06
N ALA A 132 -5.96 -8.11 -6.29
CA ALA A 132 -5.87 -7.74 -4.87
C ALA A 132 -5.86 -6.21 -4.66
N VAL A 133 -5.14 -5.46 -5.49
CA VAL A 133 -5.15 -3.98 -5.47
C VAL A 133 -6.55 -3.44 -5.77
N SER A 134 -7.24 -4.00 -6.75
CA SER A 134 -8.63 -3.60 -7.07
C SER A 134 -9.58 -3.85 -5.89
N SER A 135 -9.49 -5.01 -5.24
CA SER A 135 -10.26 -5.34 -4.03
C SER A 135 -9.91 -4.44 -2.83
N LEU A 136 -8.64 -4.06 -2.69
CA LEU A 136 -8.22 -3.12 -1.65
C LEU A 136 -8.78 -1.72 -1.92
N GLN A 137 -8.73 -1.26 -3.18
CA GLN A 137 -9.29 0.02 -3.60
C GLN A 137 -10.80 0.09 -3.40
N SER A 138 -11.54 -1.00 -3.66
CA SER A 138 -12.98 -1.04 -3.37
C SER A 138 -13.25 -1.01 -1.86
N SER A 139 -12.49 -1.77 -1.07
CA SER A 139 -12.60 -1.77 0.39
C SER A 139 -12.30 -0.40 0.98
N LEU A 140 -11.27 0.28 0.51
CA LEU A 140 -10.91 1.62 0.95
C LEU A 140 -11.98 2.66 0.58
N ARG A 141 -12.57 2.55 -0.62
CA ARG A 141 -13.71 3.42 -1.00
C ARG A 141 -14.90 3.20 -0.07
N ARG A 142 -15.22 1.95 0.28
CA ARG A 142 -16.28 1.60 1.23
C ARG A 142 -16.01 2.16 2.62
N VAL A 143 -14.82 1.98 3.17
CA VAL A 143 -14.43 2.54 4.47
C VAL A 143 -14.52 4.07 4.46
N ARG A 144 -14.09 4.72 3.38
CA ARG A 144 -14.23 6.17 3.22
C ARG A 144 -15.68 6.64 3.25
N SER A 145 -16.59 5.94 2.56
CA SER A 145 -18.02 6.26 2.61
C SER A 145 -18.63 5.98 3.99
N GLU A 146 -18.21 4.91 4.66
CA GLU A 146 -18.71 4.59 6.02
C GLU A 146 -18.20 5.59 7.06
N LEU A 147 -17.02 6.19 6.86
CA LEU A 147 -16.44 7.15 7.78
C LEU A 147 -16.89 8.59 7.53
N SER A 148 -17.34 8.93 6.32
CA SER A 148 -17.69 10.32 6.00
C SER A 148 -18.86 10.87 6.81
N ASP A 149 -19.88 10.04 7.07
CA ASP A 149 -21.07 10.44 7.80
C ASP A 149 -20.86 10.54 9.32
N PRO A 150 -20.21 9.58 10.00
CA PRO A 150 -19.91 9.73 11.43
C PRO A 150 -18.97 10.90 11.71
N LEU A 151 -18.01 11.20 10.84
CA LEU A 151 -17.15 12.38 11.01
C LEU A 151 -17.97 13.69 10.97
N LYS A 152 -18.87 13.82 10.00
CA LYS A 152 -19.80 14.97 9.94
C LYS A 152 -20.67 15.02 11.18
N SER A 153 -21.19 13.88 11.63
CA SER A 153 -22.02 13.80 12.83
C SER A 153 -21.27 14.28 14.07
N ILE A 154 -20.05 13.77 14.30
CA ILE A 154 -19.20 14.20 15.42
C ILE A 154 -18.91 15.69 15.35
N GLN A 155 -18.59 16.22 14.16
CA GLN A 155 -18.35 17.65 13.98
C GLN A 155 -19.59 18.47 14.36
N THR A 156 -20.78 18.08 13.88
CA THR A 156 -22.04 18.78 14.20
C THR A 156 -22.36 18.73 15.69
N GLN A 157 -22.21 17.56 16.33
CA GLN A 157 -22.46 17.38 17.76
C GLN A 157 -21.45 18.17 18.60
N THR A 158 -20.18 18.23 18.17
CA THR A 158 -19.15 19.04 18.85
C THR A 158 -19.49 20.52 18.81
N VAL A 159 -19.95 21.03 17.66
CA VAL A 159 -20.41 22.42 17.54
C VAL A 159 -21.65 22.66 18.41
N GLN A 160 -22.62 21.75 18.42
CA GLN A 160 -23.80 21.85 19.27
C GLN A 160 -23.44 21.87 20.75
N LEU A 161 -22.51 21.00 21.19
CA LEU A 161 -22.04 20.94 22.56
C LEU A 161 -21.30 22.21 22.95
N SER A 162 -20.44 22.75 22.07
CA SER A 162 -19.75 24.03 22.27
C SER A 162 -20.75 25.18 22.44
N ASN A 163 -21.78 25.22 21.59
CA ASN A 163 -22.85 26.21 21.69
C ASN A 163 -23.62 26.07 23.00
N LEU A 164 -23.98 24.85 23.40
CA LEU A 164 -24.66 24.58 24.67
C LEU A 164 -23.81 25.05 25.84
N HIS A 165 -22.53 24.69 25.86
CA HIS A 165 -21.60 25.11 26.90
C HIS A 165 -21.52 26.63 26.99
N ARG A 166 -21.40 27.31 25.84
CA ARG A 166 -21.41 28.77 25.77
C ARG A 166 -22.72 29.39 26.27
N THR A 167 -23.87 28.82 25.92
CA THR A 167 -25.16 29.30 26.45
C THR A 167 -25.27 29.10 27.95
N THR A 168 -24.73 28.00 28.48
CA THR A 168 -24.71 27.71 29.92
C THR A 168 -23.84 28.71 30.66
N GLU A 169 -22.64 28.99 30.17
CA GLU A 169 -21.76 30.04 30.70
C GLU A 169 -22.49 31.40 30.74
N LEU A 170 -23.12 31.78 29.63
CA LEU A 170 -23.85 33.06 29.52
C LEU A 170 -25.03 33.12 30.49
N LEU A 171 -25.78 32.03 30.65
CA LEU A 171 -26.90 31.95 31.59
C LEU A 171 -26.42 32.03 33.04
N GLN A 172 -25.35 31.32 33.40
CA GLN A 172 -24.75 31.39 34.73
C GLN A 172 -24.27 32.80 35.06
N HIS A 173 -23.61 33.45 34.09
CA HIS A 173 -23.21 34.85 34.22
C HIS A 173 -24.41 35.77 34.43
N SER A 174 -25.44 35.65 33.58
CA SER A 174 -26.67 36.45 33.66
C SER A 174 -27.37 36.28 35.00
N ILE A 175 -27.45 35.06 35.52
CA ILE A 175 -28.03 34.78 36.86
C ILE A 175 -27.21 35.47 37.95
N ARG A 176 -25.88 35.43 37.87
CA ARG A 176 -25.00 36.09 38.86
C ARG A 176 -25.17 37.60 38.83
N ALA A 177 -25.16 38.20 37.65
CA ALA A 177 -25.41 39.63 37.45
C ALA A 177 -26.77 40.04 38.04
N LEU A 178 -27.85 39.33 37.67
CA LEU A 178 -29.20 39.60 38.18
C LEU A 178 -29.29 39.49 39.72
N ARG A 179 -28.61 38.52 40.34
CA ARG A 179 -28.57 38.36 41.79
C ARG A 179 -27.88 39.54 42.48
N LEU A 180 -26.76 40.02 41.94
CA LEU A 180 -26.06 41.19 42.51
C LEU A 180 -26.87 42.47 42.30
N SER A 181 -27.44 42.66 41.11
CA SER A 181 -28.34 43.80 40.86
C SER A 181 -29.56 43.77 41.78
N LYS A 182 -30.12 42.60 42.06
CA LYS A 182 -31.21 42.44 43.02
C LYS A 182 -30.76 42.82 44.44
N LYS A 183 -29.62 42.30 44.92
CA LYS A 183 -29.08 42.67 46.24
C LYS A 183 -28.87 44.18 46.39
N LEU A 184 -28.37 44.83 45.34
CA LEU A 184 -28.18 46.29 45.32
C LEU A 184 -29.52 47.02 45.40
N ARG A 185 -30.52 46.61 44.61
CA ARG A 185 -31.88 47.18 44.68
C ARG A 185 -32.51 46.98 46.04
N ASP A 186 -32.43 45.77 46.61
CA ASP A 186 -33.01 45.45 47.91
C ASP A 186 -32.38 46.31 49.03
N LEU A 187 -31.06 46.56 48.98
CA LEU A 187 -30.38 47.48 49.91
C LEU A 187 -30.92 48.90 49.81
N ILE A 188 -31.04 49.43 48.58
CA ILE A 188 -31.58 50.77 48.31
C ILE A 188 -33.03 50.88 48.78
N SER A 189 -33.87 49.88 48.46
CA SER A 189 -35.28 49.84 48.87
C SER A 189 -35.44 49.74 50.39
N SER A 190 -34.59 49.00 51.10
CA SER A 190 -34.64 48.92 52.57
C SER A 190 -34.29 50.23 53.26
N SER A 191 -33.55 51.11 52.59
CA SER A 191 -33.13 52.41 53.09
C SER A 191 -34.05 53.57 52.65
N ALA A 192 -35.08 53.31 51.84
CA ALA A 192 -35.94 54.35 51.26
C ALA A 192 -36.71 55.18 52.29
N GLY A 193 -36.89 54.68 53.52
CA GLY A 193 -37.55 55.41 54.62
C GLY A 193 -36.61 56.21 55.52
N ASP A 194 -35.32 55.86 55.60
CA ASP A 194 -34.31 56.50 56.46
C ASP A 194 -32.94 56.50 55.75
N PRO A 195 -32.46 57.63 55.20
CA PRO A 195 -31.20 57.71 54.44
C PRO A 195 -29.96 57.33 55.25
N HIS A 196 -30.00 57.47 56.58
CA HIS A 196 -28.90 57.10 57.48
C HIS A 196 -28.73 55.58 57.68
N LYS A 197 -29.67 54.76 57.19
CA LYS A 197 -29.56 53.29 57.20
C LYS A 197 -28.92 52.72 55.94
N LEU A 198 -28.64 53.55 54.94
CA LEU A 198 -27.99 53.12 53.70
C LEU A 198 -26.51 52.82 53.97
N ASP A 199 -26.14 51.56 53.89
CA ASP A 199 -24.73 51.16 53.93
C ASP A 199 -24.07 51.47 52.56
N LEU A 200 -23.54 52.69 52.45
CA LEU A 200 -22.93 53.20 51.22
C LEU A 200 -21.70 52.39 50.81
N ALA A 201 -20.93 51.90 51.78
CA ALA A 201 -19.75 51.09 51.52
C ALA A 201 -20.14 49.76 50.86
N LYS A 202 -21.20 49.12 51.35
CA LYS A 202 -21.73 47.87 50.77
C LYS A 202 -22.38 48.06 49.41
N ALA A 203 -23.06 49.19 49.19
CA ALA A 203 -23.61 49.55 47.88
C ALA A 203 -22.50 49.76 46.84
N ALA A 204 -21.44 50.50 47.20
CA ALA A 204 -20.27 50.69 46.35
C ALA A 204 -19.56 49.37 46.04
N GLN A 205 -19.40 48.49 47.04
CA GLN A 205 -18.81 47.17 46.85
C GLN A 205 -19.60 46.31 45.86
N LEU A 206 -20.94 46.24 45.99
CA LEU A 206 -21.78 45.50 45.05
C LEU A 206 -21.74 46.11 43.64
N HIS A 207 -21.65 47.43 43.55
CA HIS A 207 -21.49 48.11 42.27
C HIS A 207 -20.16 47.75 41.59
N CYS A 208 -19.06 47.78 42.33
CA CYS A 208 -17.76 47.32 41.83
C CYS A 208 -17.79 45.86 41.41
N GLU A 209 -18.43 44.96 42.18
CA GLU A 209 -18.53 43.54 41.81
C GLU A 209 -19.30 43.33 40.50
N ILE A 210 -20.37 44.11 40.26
CA ILE A 210 -21.11 44.09 38.99
C ILE A 210 -20.23 44.56 37.83
N LEU A 211 -19.47 45.64 38.01
CA LEU A 211 -18.57 46.14 36.96
C LEU A 211 -17.49 45.10 36.63
N THR A 212 -16.86 44.51 37.64
CA THR A 212 -15.85 43.46 37.42
C THR A 212 -16.41 42.24 36.70
N LEU A 213 -17.66 41.86 36.97
CA LEU A 213 -18.30 40.76 36.24
C LEU A 213 -18.48 41.10 34.75
N ASN A 214 -18.95 42.30 34.44
CA ASN A 214 -19.14 42.71 33.04
C ASN A 214 -17.81 42.75 32.28
N ASP A 215 -16.75 43.24 32.90
CA ASP A 215 -15.42 43.31 32.30
C ASP A 215 -14.86 41.91 31.97
N GLU A 216 -15.03 40.94 32.88
CA GLU A 216 -14.60 39.53 32.67
C GLU A 216 -15.34 38.88 31.49
N ASP A 217 -16.61 39.21 31.30
CA ASP A 217 -17.43 38.72 30.19
C ASP A 217 -17.02 39.32 28.84
N ASP A 218 -16.67 40.61 28.81
CA ASP A 218 -16.18 41.30 27.62
C ASP A 218 -14.78 40.82 27.21
N LEU A 219 -13.88 40.61 28.18
CA LEU A 219 -12.59 39.95 27.96
C LEU A 219 -12.77 38.51 27.45
N GLY A 220 -13.72 37.78 28.02
CA GLY A 220 -14.11 36.45 27.57
C GLY A 220 -14.66 36.44 26.14
N ARG A 221 -15.38 37.49 25.71
CA ARG A 221 -15.87 37.64 24.32
C ARG A 221 -14.76 38.03 23.35
N SER A 222 -13.87 38.94 23.74
CA SER A 222 -12.76 39.42 22.90
C SER A 222 -11.70 38.35 22.62
N ARG A 223 -11.38 37.48 23.59
CA ARG A 223 -10.39 36.40 23.42
C ARG A 223 -10.87 35.25 22.51
N ARG A 224 -12.15 35.23 22.14
CA ARG A 224 -12.80 34.13 21.39
C ARG A 224 -13.12 34.48 19.93
N ASN A 225 -12.83 35.72 19.48
CA ASN A 225 -12.88 36.17 18.08
C ASN A 225 -11.46 36.27 17.52
#